data_AF-T1AMX9-F1
#
_entry.id   AF-T1AMX9-F1
#
_cell.length_a   1.000
_cell.length_b   1.000
_cell.length_c   1.000
_cell.angle_alpha   90.00
_cell.angle_beta   90.00
_cell.angle_gamma   90.00
#
_symmetry.space_group_name_H-M   'P 1'
#
loop_
_entity.id
_entity.type
_entity.pdbx_description
1 polymer ?
#
loop_
_entity_poly.entity_id
_entity_poly.type
_entity_poly.pdbx_seq_one_letter_code
_entity_poly.pdbx_strand_id
1 'polypeptide(L)'
;MVSASGKVTAREVLGAWNLYDEDGRNVAEALRELGKAVRTSFILRYAASEGLRREIHEGCNRAETWNSFEEAMFWGQGGRMRTNDAERREINALCMQLAMNSVIFYNVEKHGEKLRRIPSATPVTWDHIRLLGEYRITSRRSTIGGAREK
;
A
#
# COMPACT_ATOMS: atom_id res chain seq x y z
N MET A 1 35.49 20.88 5.92
CA MET A 1 35.35 21.80 4.78
C MET A 1 33.86 21.94 4.49
N VAL A 2 33.24 23.01 4.98
CA VAL A 2 31.85 23.36 4.65
C VAL A 2 31.86 23.99 3.26
N SER A 3 31.06 23.46 2.34
CA SER A 3 30.90 24.02 0.99
C SER A 3 30.40 25.48 1.06
N ALA A 4 31.06 26.39 0.33
CA ALA A 4 30.78 27.83 0.30
C ALA A 4 29.40 28.23 -0.27
N SER A 5 28.51 27.26 -0.50
CA SER A 5 27.18 27.41 -1.10
C SER A 5 26.06 27.68 -0.08
N GLY A 6 26.33 27.67 1.23
CA GLY A 6 25.29 27.73 2.28
C GLY A 6 24.35 26.51 2.31
N LYS A 7 24.61 25.52 1.45
CA LYS A 7 23.90 24.23 1.39
C LYS A 7 24.75 23.19 2.08
N VAL A 8 24.23 22.63 3.17
CA VAL A 8 24.87 21.52 3.88
C VAL A 8 24.38 20.21 3.27
N THR A 9 25.30 19.34 2.90
CA THR A 9 24.97 18.01 2.37
C THR A 9 24.57 17.06 3.50
N ALA A 10 23.75 16.05 3.19
CA ALA A 10 23.34 15.04 4.17
C ALA A 10 24.54 14.34 4.84
N ARG A 11 25.65 14.15 4.11
CA ARG A 11 26.89 13.58 4.64
C ARG A 11 27.54 14.48 5.69
N GLU A 12 27.56 15.79 5.48
CA GLU A 12 28.13 16.73 6.45
C GLU A 12 27.28 16.79 7.72
N VAL A 13 25.94 16.78 7.60
CA VAL A 13 25.03 16.72 8.75
C VAL A 13 25.20 15.43 9.53
N LEU A 14 25.15 14.28 8.86
CA LEU A 14 25.32 12.98 9.50
C LEU A 14 26.72 12.81 10.07
N GLY A 15 27.75 13.34 9.40
CA GLY A 15 29.11 13.39 9.90
C GLY A 15 29.20 14.18 11.19
N ALA A 16 28.57 15.36 11.23
CA ALA A 16 28.53 16.20 12.43
C ALA A 16 27.81 15.53 13.61
N TRP A 17 26.73 14.79 13.36
CA TRP A 17 26.01 14.07 14.44
C TRP A 17 26.79 12.93 15.06
N ASN A 18 27.73 12.35 14.31
CA ASN A 18 28.58 11.25 14.76
C ASN A 18 29.91 11.72 15.37
N LEU A 19 30.14 13.04 15.47
CA LEU A 19 31.28 13.58 16.21
C LEU A 19 31.07 13.34 17.71
N TYR A 20 32.09 12.82 18.36
CA TYR A 20 32.12 12.62 19.80
C TYR A 20 32.68 13.87 20.50
N ASP A 21 32.06 14.25 21.60
CA ASP A 21 32.58 15.25 22.54
C ASP A 21 33.71 14.66 23.41
N GLU A 22 34.36 15.49 24.23
CA GLU A 22 35.42 15.06 25.17
C GLU A 22 34.93 14.00 26.16
N ASP A 23 33.64 14.04 26.52
CA ASP A 23 32.95 13.05 27.36
C ASP A 23 32.62 11.73 26.61
N GLY A 24 32.97 11.60 25.32
CA GLY A 24 32.67 10.42 24.52
C GLY A 24 31.18 10.27 24.14
N ARG A 25 30.40 11.36 24.22
CA ARG A 25 28.97 11.39 23.81
C ARG A 25 28.83 11.97 22.42
N ASN A 26 27.83 11.54 21.65
CA ASN A 26 27.51 12.14 20.36
C ASN A 26 26.01 12.43 20.20
N VAL A 27 25.68 13.28 19.22
CA VAL A 27 24.30 13.70 18.95
C VAL A 27 23.47 12.54 18.42
N ALA A 28 24.06 11.63 17.63
CA ALA A 28 23.38 10.47 17.11
C ALA A 28 22.84 9.54 18.22
N GLU A 29 23.60 9.35 19.29
CA GLU A 29 23.22 8.57 20.47
C GLU A 29 22.12 9.27 21.25
N ALA A 30 22.24 10.58 21.47
CA ALA A 30 21.18 11.36 22.11
C ALA A 30 19.85 11.28 21.32
N LEU A 31 19.90 11.39 19.98
CA LEU A 31 18.72 11.24 19.11
C LEU A 31 18.14 9.82 19.17
N ARG A 32 18.99 8.80 19.28
CA ARG A 32 18.56 7.41 19.42
C ARG A 32 17.84 7.19 20.75
N GLU A 33 18.38 7.69 21.86
CA GLU A 33 17.74 7.61 23.18
C GLU A 33 16.44 8.41 23.22
N LEU A 34 16.41 9.60 22.62
CA LEU A 34 15.18 10.37 22.43
C LEU A 34 14.13 9.56 21.65
N GLY A 35 14.54 8.91 20.56
CA GLY A 35 13.66 8.04 19.77
C GLY A 35 13.09 6.88 20.57
N LYS A 36 13.88 6.28 21.47
CA LYS A 36 13.39 5.25 22.41
C LYS A 36 12.38 5.84 23.39
N ALA A 37 12.66 6.99 23.99
CA ALA A 37 11.76 7.65 24.94
C ALA A 37 10.40 7.99 24.29
N VAL A 38 10.43 8.55 23.08
CA VAL A 38 9.21 8.86 22.29
C VAL A 38 8.43 7.58 21.98
N ARG A 39 9.11 6.51 21.54
CA ARG A 39 8.48 5.22 21.27
C ARG A 39 7.83 4.64 22.53
N THR A 40 8.54 4.63 23.66
CA THR A 40 8.01 4.12 24.92
C THR A 40 6.78 4.92 25.37
N SER A 41 6.86 6.25 25.32
CA SER A 41 5.72 7.13 25.62
C SER A 41 4.50 6.82 24.74
N PHE A 42 4.71 6.64 23.43
CA PHE A 42 3.64 6.25 22.52
C PHE A 42 3.04 4.89 22.87
N ILE A 43 3.87 3.86 23.13
CA ILE A 43 3.41 2.51 23.47
C ILE A 43 2.59 2.53 24.78
N LEU A 44 3.05 3.26 25.80
CA LEU A 44 2.31 3.40 27.05
C LEU A 44 0.96 4.08 26.84
N ARG A 45 0.91 5.15 26.03
CA ARG A 45 -0.35 5.80 25.64
C ARG A 45 -1.28 4.86 24.87
N TYR A 46 -0.73 4.09 23.94
CA TYR A 46 -1.46 3.08 23.17
C TYR A 46 -2.04 1.98 24.07
N ALA A 47 -1.27 1.49 25.05
CA ALA A 47 -1.74 0.50 26.00
C ALA A 47 -2.80 1.06 26.97
N ALA A 48 -2.70 2.32 27.37
CA ALA A 48 -3.64 2.95 28.29
C ALA A 48 -4.97 3.39 27.65
N SER A 49 -4.97 3.81 26.38
CA SER A 49 -6.15 4.39 25.73
C SER A 49 -6.78 3.43 24.71
N GLU A 50 -8.00 2.95 24.99
CA GLU A 50 -8.76 2.16 24.03
C GLU A 50 -9.16 2.97 22.79
N GLY A 51 -9.51 4.25 22.95
CA GLY A 51 -9.87 5.12 21.84
C GLY A 51 -8.73 5.26 20.82
N LEU A 52 -7.49 5.45 21.31
CA LEU A 52 -6.30 5.51 20.46
C LEU A 52 -6.06 4.20 19.71
N ARG A 53 -6.28 3.05 20.37
CA ARG A 53 -6.15 1.74 19.70
C ARG A 53 -7.18 1.58 18.59
N ARG A 54 -8.43 1.94 18.85
CA ARG A 54 -9.52 1.84 17.86
C ARG A 54 -9.23 2.73 16.65
N GLU A 55 -8.84 3.98 16.86
CA GLU A 55 -8.48 4.91 15.78
C GLU A 55 -7.34 4.37 14.90
N ILE A 56 -6.26 3.90 15.53
CA ILE A 56 -5.12 3.31 14.81
C ILE A 56 -5.56 2.06 14.04
N HIS A 57 -6.35 1.19 14.67
CA HIS A 57 -6.82 -0.03 14.04
C HIS A 57 -7.75 0.25 12.86
N GLU A 58 -8.65 1.22 12.96
CA GLU A 58 -9.49 1.68 11.85
C GLU A 58 -8.64 2.25 10.71
N GLY A 59 -7.59 3.01 11.02
CA GLY A 59 -6.62 3.48 10.03
C GLY A 59 -5.91 2.33 9.32
N CYS A 60 -5.44 1.34 10.08
CA CYS A 60 -4.78 0.15 9.57
C CYS A 60 -5.73 -0.65 8.66
N ASN A 61 -6.95 -0.91 9.10
CA ASN A 61 -7.96 -1.65 8.34
C ASN A 61 -8.28 -0.97 7.00
N ARG A 62 -8.34 0.38 6.94
CA ARG A 62 -8.52 1.10 5.68
C ARG A 62 -7.36 0.90 4.72
N ALA A 63 -6.12 1.00 5.22
CA ALA A 63 -4.91 0.80 4.42
C ALA A 63 -4.77 -0.65 3.95
N GLU A 64 -5.06 -1.62 4.81
CA GLU A 64 -5.07 -3.04 4.47
C GLU A 64 -6.12 -3.36 3.42
N THR A 65 -7.36 -2.87 3.60
CA THR A 65 -8.43 -3.06 2.61
C THR A 65 -8.03 -2.47 1.25
N TRP A 66 -7.42 -1.29 1.25
CA TRP A 66 -6.91 -0.66 0.03
C TRP A 66 -5.84 -1.51 -0.66
N ASN A 67 -4.85 -1.99 0.10
CA ASN A 67 -3.77 -2.83 -0.43
C ASN A 67 -4.30 -4.15 -0.99
N SER A 68 -5.25 -4.79 -0.29
CA SER A 68 -5.90 -6.01 -0.78
C SER A 68 -6.73 -5.75 -2.03
N PHE A 69 -7.34 -4.57 -2.15
CA PHE A 69 -8.08 -4.18 -3.35
C PHE A 69 -7.15 -3.98 -4.54
N GLU A 70 -6.01 -3.30 -4.33
CA GLU A 70 -4.99 -3.10 -5.35
C GLU A 70 -4.45 -4.46 -5.86
N GLU A 71 -4.15 -5.39 -4.95
CA GLU A 71 -3.72 -6.74 -5.30
C GLU A 71 -4.78 -7.50 -6.10
N ALA A 72 -6.06 -7.41 -5.72
CA ALA A 72 -7.16 -8.06 -6.42
C ALA A 72 -7.36 -7.49 -7.84
N MET A 73 -7.19 -6.17 -8.02
CA MET A 73 -7.31 -5.52 -9.33
C MET A 73 -6.14 -5.85 -10.25
N PHE A 74 -4.94 -6.07 -9.70
CA PHE A 74 -3.73 -6.43 -10.47
C PHE A 74 -3.65 -7.94 -10.74
N TRP A 75 -4.64 -8.48 -11.45
CA TRP A 75 -4.66 -9.90 -11.85
C TRP A 75 -3.77 -10.17 -13.09
N GLY A 76 -2.82 -11.10 -12.97
CA GLY A 76 -2.02 -11.60 -14.10
C GLY A 76 -0.50 -11.64 -13.90
N GLN A 77 0.05 -11.02 -12.85
CA GLN A 77 1.49 -11.03 -12.53
C GLN A 77 1.79 -11.18 -11.01
N GLY A 78 0.84 -11.71 -10.24
CA GLY A 78 0.97 -11.86 -8.78
C GLY A 78 1.02 -10.53 -8.02
N GLY A 79 0.22 -9.54 -8.43
CA GLY A 79 0.13 -8.25 -7.74
C GLY A 79 1.33 -7.32 -7.91
N ARG A 80 2.27 -7.59 -8.85
CA ARG A 80 3.52 -6.81 -8.98
C ARG A 80 3.81 -6.34 -10.39
N MET A 81 4.05 -5.03 -10.54
CA MET A 81 4.52 -4.43 -11.79
C MET A 81 5.98 -4.80 -12.09
N ARG A 82 6.20 -5.80 -12.95
CA ARG A 82 7.54 -6.31 -13.31
C ARG A 82 8.17 -5.61 -14.53
N THR A 83 8.02 -4.29 -14.66
CA THR A 83 8.65 -3.54 -15.75
C THR A 83 9.93 -2.87 -15.24
N ASN A 84 11.05 -2.91 -15.97
CA ASN A 84 12.28 -2.19 -15.58
C ASN A 84 12.27 -0.68 -15.97
N ASP A 85 11.20 -0.26 -16.62
CA ASP A 85 10.99 1.10 -17.13
C ASP A 85 10.13 1.90 -16.15
N ALA A 86 10.65 3.03 -15.69
CA ALA A 86 10.01 3.90 -14.70
C ALA A 86 8.72 4.53 -15.25
N GLU A 87 8.72 4.98 -16.51
CA GLU A 87 7.57 5.63 -17.14
C GLU A 87 6.41 4.64 -17.28
N ARG A 88 6.70 3.41 -17.68
CA ARG A 88 5.69 2.34 -17.77
C ARG A 88 5.15 1.94 -16.40
N ARG A 89 5.94 2.00 -15.32
CA ARG A 89 5.42 1.76 -13.96
C ARG A 89 4.45 2.85 -13.55
N GLU A 90 4.79 4.10 -13.84
CA GLU A 90 3.93 5.25 -13.53
C GLU A 90 2.60 5.17 -14.27
N ILE A 91 2.61 4.93 -15.58
CA ILE A 91 1.39 4.79 -16.38
C ILE A 91 0.52 3.65 -15.85
N ASN A 92 1.11 2.48 -15.56
CA ASN A 92 0.36 1.36 -15.02
C ASN A 92 -0.23 1.66 -13.63
N ALA A 93 0.51 2.35 -12.75
CA ALA A 93 0.00 2.79 -11.45
C ALA A 93 -1.21 3.73 -11.61
N LEU A 94 -1.12 4.71 -12.52
CA LEU A 94 -2.20 5.66 -12.79
C LEU A 94 -3.44 4.97 -13.37
N CYS A 95 -3.25 4.06 -14.34
CA CYS A 95 -4.35 3.27 -14.90
C CYS A 95 -5.01 2.39 -13.84
N MET A 96 -4.21 1.77 -12.96
CA MET A 96 -4.73 0.96 -11.85
C MET A 96 -5.56 1.82 -10.89
N GLN A 97 -5.01 2.97 -10.49
CA GLN A 97 -5.69 3.93 -9.62
C GLN A 97 -7.03 4.38 -10.21
N LEU A 98 -7.05 4.65 -11.52
CA LEU A 98 -8.27 5.02 -12.23
C LEU A 98 -9.32 3.89 -12.20
N ALA A 99 -8.91 2.65 -12.43
CA ALA A 99 -9.80 1.49 -12.38
C ALA A 99 -10.36 1.25 -10.96
N MET A 100 -9.50 1.31 -9.94
CA MET A 100 -9.89 1.22 -8.53
C MET A 100 -10.89 2.31 -8.15
N ASN A 101 -10.62 3.56 -8.52
CA ASN A 101 -11.52 4.68 -8.27
C ASN A 101 -12.87 4.52 -8.99
N SER A 102 -12.88 3.93 -10.18
CA SER A 102 -14.12 3.66 -10.93
C SER A 102 -15.01 2.65 -10.21
N VAL A 103 -14.42 1.59 -9.65
CA VAL A 103 -15.12 0.60 -8.82
C VAL A 103 -15.64 1.23 -7.52
N ILE A 104 -14.80 2.02 -6.83
CA ILE A 104 -15.22 2.72 -5.60
C ILE A 104 -16.38 3.66 -5.89
N PHE A 105 -16.31 4.42 -6.99
CA PHE A 105 -17.39 5.31 -7.42
C PHE A 105 -18.69 4.53 -7.66
N TYR A 106 -18.63 3.40 -8.37
CA TYR A 106 -19.78 2.51 -8.57
C TYR A 106 -20.36 2.02 -7.24
N ASN A 107 -19.52 1.60 -6.30
CA ASN A 107 -19.96 1.14 -4.98
C ASN A 107 -20.66 2.24 -4.18
N VAL A 108 -20.12 3.46 -4.21
CA VAL A 108 -20.75 4.62 -3.55
C VAL A 108 -22.09 4.96 -4.20
N GLU A 109 -22.17 4.93 -5.53
CA GLU A 109 -23.41 5.20 -6.26
C GLU A 109 -24.50 4.16 -5.96
N LYS A 110 -24.17 2.87 -5.98
CA LYS A 110 -25.16 1.77 -5.81
C LYS A 110 -25.47 1.44 -4.36
N HIS A 111 -24.52 1.62 -3.45
CA HIS A 111 -24.62 1.14 -2.08
C HIS A 111 -24.37 2.23 -1.03
N GLY A 112 -24.09 3.47 -1.42
CA GLY A 112 -23.72 4.56 -0.50
C GLY A 112 -24.70 4.78 0.64
N GLU A 113 -26.01 4.73 0.37
CA GLU A 113 -27.04 4.89 1.41
C GLU A 113 -27.03 3.74 2.43
N LYS A 114 -26.75 2.50 1.99
CA LYS A 114 -26.61 1.35 2.89
C LYS A 114 -25.32 1.43 3.68
N LEU A 115 -24.22 1.80 3.03
CA LEU A 115 -22.90 1.94 3.65
C LEU A 115 -22.92 3.02 4.75
N ARG A 116 -23.65 4.14 4.55
CA ARG A 116 -23.82 5.19 5.57
C ARG A 116 -24.50 4.72 6.86
N ARG A 117 -25.28 3.64 6.81
CA ARG A 117 -25.99 3.10 7.98
C ARG A 117 -25.16 2.14 8.81
N ILE A 118 -24.03 1.67 8.27
CA ILE A 118 -23.15 0.70 8.93
C ILE A 118 -21.90 1.45 9.41
N PRO A 119 -21.69 1.57 10.73
CA PRO A 119 -20.46 2.11 11.28
C PRO A 119 -19.26 1.30 10.74
N SER A 120 -18.22 1.99 10.29
CA SER A 120 -16.98 1.40 9.76
C SER A 120 -17.11 0.70 8.39
N ALA A 121 -18.23 0.81 7.69
CA ALA A 121 -18.33 0.30 6.31
C ALA A 121 -17.46 1.11 5.35
N THR A 122 -16.76 0.40 4.47
CA THR A 122 -15.91 0.98 3.44
C THR A 122 -16.53 0.75 2.06
N PRO A 123 -16.50 1.74 1.15
CA PRO A 123 -16.88 1.53 -0.24
C PRO A 123 -15.79 0.78 -1.04
N VAL A 124 -14.63 0.52 -0.45
CA VAL A 124 -13.52 -0.22 -1.05
C VAL A 124 -13.77 -1.73 -0.86
N THR A 125 -14.71 -2.28 -1.63
CA THR A 125 -15.08 -3.70 -1.60
C THR A 125 -15.29 -4.21 -3.02
N TRP A 126 -14.92 -5.45 -3.30
CA TRP A 126 -14.99 -6.00 -4.66
C TRP A 126 -15.53 -7.44 -4.73
N ASP A 127 -15.89 -8.05 -3.60
CA ASP A 127 -16.39 -9.44 -3.56
C ASP A 127 -17.65 -9.64 -4.43
N HIS A 128 -18.45 -8.59 -4.60
CA HIS A 128 -19.66 -8.59 -5.41
C HIS A 128 -19.40 -8.30 -6.90
N ILE A 129 -18.16 -7.98 -7.28
CA ILE A 129 -17.75 -7.61 -8.63
C ILE A 129 -16.92 -8.74 -9.22
N ARG A 130 -17.37 -9.27 -10.37
CA ARG A 130 -16.54 -10.19 -11.16
C ARG A 130 -15.50 -9.39 -11.93
N LEU A 131 -14.33 -9.17 -11.32
CA LEU A 131 -13.24 -8.37 -11.90
C LEU A 131 -12.80 -8.83 -13.29
N LEU A 132 -12.89 -10.13 -13.56
CA LEU A 132 -12.52 -10.73 -14.84
C LEU A 132 -13.70 -10.90 -15.82
N GLY A 133 -14.92 -10.59 -15.38
CA GLY A 133 -16.14 -10.80 -16.16
C GLY A 133 -16.49 -12.28 -16.33
N GLU A 134 -17.35 -12.57 -17.32
CA GLU A 134 -17.76 -13.93 -17.67
C GLU A 134 -16.99 -14.43 -18.89
N TYR A 135 -16.24 -15.51 -18.74
CA TYR A 135 -15.61 -16.20 -19.86
C TYR A 135 -16.43 -17.40 -20.28
N ARG A 136 -16.88 -17.41 -21.53
CA ARG A 136 -17.47 -18.61 -22.15
C ARG A 136 -16.38 -19.26 -23.01
N ILE A 137 -15.74 -20.30 -22.48
CA ILE A 137 -14.78 -21.10 -23.23
C ILE A 137 -15.56 -22.08 -24.12
N THR A 138 -15.71 -21.74 -25.39
CA THR A 138 -16.23 -22.67 -26.40
C THR A 138 -15.12 -23.61 -26.83
N SER A 139 -15.15 -24.84 -26.29
CA SER A 139 -14.33 -25.94 -26.81
C SER A 139 -14.79 -26.27 -28.23
N ARG A 140 -13.99 -25.91 -29.23
CA ARG A 140 -14.12 -26.50 -30.56
C ARG A 140 -13.51 -27.89 -30.47
N ARG A 141 -14.34 -28.94 -30.31
CA ARG A 141 -13.84 -30.32 -30.50
C ARG A 141 -13.31 -30.41 -31.92
N SER A 142 -12.00 -30.47 -32.09
CA SER A 142 -11.42 -30.97 -33.33
C SER A 142 -11.79 -32.46 -33.41
N THR A 143 -12.58 -32.82 -34.41
CA THR A 143 -12.82 -34.22 -34.78
C THR A 143 -11.50 -34.80 -35.30
N ILE A 144 -10.68 -35.33 -34.41
CA ILE A 144 -9.61 -36.26 -34.78
C ILE A 144 -10.30 -37.63 -34.91
N GLY A 145 -10.87 -37.87 -36.09
CA GLY A 145 -11.63 -39.07 -36.41
C GLY A 145 -11.38 -39.52 -37.84
N GLY A 146 -10.10 -39.58 -38.24
CA GLY A 146 -9.65 -40.33 -39.41
C GLY A 146 -9.10 -41.67 -38.97
N ALA A 147 -9.97 -42.55 -38.45
CA ALA A 147 -9.62 -43.94 -38.21
C ALA A 147 -9.77 -44.72 -39.53
N ARG A 148 -8.71 -45.45 -39.88
CA ARG A 148 -8.59 -46.42 -40.96
C ARG A 148 -9.86 -47.22 -41.19
N GLU A 149 -10.25 -47.38 -42.47
CA GLU A 149 -10.83 -48.64 -42.93
C GLU A 149 -10.48 -48.92 -44.40
N LYS A 150 -9.75 -50.03 -44.57
CA LYS A 150 -9.55 -50.95 -45.71
C LYS A 150 -9.36 -50.40 -47.13
#